data_AF-A0A2N2SUE4-F1
#
_entry.id   AF-A0A2N2SUE4-F1
#
_cell.length_a   1.000
_cell.length_b   1.000
_cell.length_c   1.000
_cell.angle_alpha   90.00
_cell.angle_beta   90.00
_cell.angle_gamma   90.00
#
_symmetry.space_group_name_H-M   'P 1'
#
loop_
_entity.id
_entity.type
_entity.pdbx_description
1 polymer ?
#
loop_
_entity_poly.entity_id
_entity_poly.type
_entity_poly.pdbx_seq_one_letter_code
_entity_poly.pdbx_strand_id
1 'polypeptide(L)'
;LAKAAAFYADQMRKHKSSGGPAAAYAEMRGIPEDRIRDYAIGYAPQSNDGLRQIFADYDTSQDLVDVGLIVELGEEHGPRCGQRYDRFRDRLIFPIRDTSGKVIGFGGRVINADRPKAPKYLNSPETELFLKHKVIYGLHEARSAISRAKSAFVSEGYMDVVAMASHDIGNAVAAMGTALTEDHLRLLGRFTKRMCFVFDGDSAGQKAAWKTCVMALPMLAPDQHLTFLTLPDGLDPDEFLKANGKDTFLALADAAPPLSKYLLDELQRKIGRNGVLDSIESRVQYTQEARALIDLLPPKTPMRKLLLEEVSLRTGNRPVSAADRLRSQNGNRPWLSPEEYRA
;
A
#
# COMPACT_ATOMS: atom_id res chain seq x y z
N LEU A 1 -18.29 1.24 19.19
CA LEU A 1 -17.76 1.81 17.93
C LEU A 1 -18.76 2.66 17.14
N ALA A 2 -19.91 2.13 16.70
CA ALA A 2 -20.90 2.90 15.93
C ALA A 2 -21.38 4.20 16.62
N LYS A 3 -21.68 4.16 17.94
CA LYS A 3 -22.00 5.35 18.73
C LYS A 3 -20.91 6.42 18.68
N ALA A 4 -19.64 6.01 18.82
CA ALA A 4 -18.49 6.91 18.73
C ALA A 4 -18.34 7.52 17.34
N ALA A 5 -18.54 6.74 16.27
CA ALA A 5 -18.53 7.26 14.90
C ALA A 5 -19.61 8.34 14.69
N ALA A 6 -20.83 8.08 15.16
CA ALA A 6 -21.93 9.06 15.10
C ALA A 6 -21.61 10.34 15.89
N PHE A 7 -21.01 10.20 17.08
CA PHE A 7 -20.55 11.34 17.87
C PHE A 7 -19.50 12.16 17.13
N TYR A 8 -18.46 11.53 16.57
CA TYR A 8 -17.43 12.26 15.82
C TYR A 8 -17.99 12.94 14.57
N ALA A 9 -18.94 12.32 13.86
CA ALA A 9 -19.62 12.95 12.73
C ALA A 9 -20.46 14.17 13.16
N ASP A 10 -21.16 14.09 14.30
CA ASP A 10 -21.88 15.25 14.86
C ASP A 10 -20.93 16.40 15.24
N GLN A 11 -19.78 16.09 15.86
CA GLN A 11 -18.76 17.09 16.17
C GLN A 11 -18.23 17.78 14.90
N MET A 12 -18.00 17.01 13.82
CA MET A 12 -17.60 17.57 12.53
C MET A 12 -18.68 18.50 11.96
N ARG A 13 -19.96 18.10 12.01
CA ARG A 13 -21.08 18.95 11.56
C ARG A 13 -21.17 20.26 12.36
N LYS A 14 -21.01 20.20 13.68
CA LYS A 14 -20.98 21.39 14.55
C LYS A 14 -19.84 22.33 14.14
N HIS A 15 -18.63 21.80 13.97
CA HIS A 15 -17.47 22.57 13.52
C HIS A 15 -17.69 23.19 12.14
N LYS A 16 -18.29 22.47 11.18
CA LYS A 16 -18.63 23.06 9.88
C LYS A 16 -19.60 24.24 10.00
N SER A 17 -20.61 24.10 10.85
CA SER A 17 -21.61 25.15 11.06
C SER A 17 -21.03 26.40 11.73
N SER A 18 -19.98 26.25 12.54
CA SER A 18 -19.33 27.34 13.27
C SER A 18 -18.01 27.82 12.66
N GLY A 19 -17.59 27.30 11.50
CA GLY A 19 -16.25 27.59 10.93
C GLY A 19 -15.07 27.11 11.78
N GLY A 20 -15.25 25.99 12.50
CA GLY A 20 -14.27 25.45 13.43
C GLY A 20 -13.03 24.85 12.74
N PRO A 21 -11.92 24.64 13.51
CA PRO A 21 -10.60 24.29 12.96
C PRO A 21 -10.58 22.96 12.19
N ALA A 22 -11.38 21.98 12.60
CA ALA A 22 -11.50 20.71 11.89
C ALA A 22 -12.09 20.86 10.48
N ALA A 23 -13.07 21.75 10.31
CA ALA A 23 -13.69 22.04 9.01
C ALA A 23 -12.70 22.78 8.11
N ALA A 24 -12.04 23.82 8.63
CA ALA A 24 -10.99 24.55 7.91
C ALA A 24 -9.83 23.63 7.48
N TYR A 25 -9.43 22.68 8.32
CA TYR A 25 -8.40 21.70 7.97
C TYR A 25 -8.85 20.76 6.84
N ALA A 26 -10.10 20.27 6.88
CA ALA A 26 -10.64 19.42 5.81
C ALA A 26 -10.73 20.18 4.47
N GLU A 27 -11.14 21.45 4.52
CA GLU A 27 -11.19 22.34 3.36
C GLU A 27 -9.79 22.62 2.78
N MET A 28 -8.82 22.97 3.63
CA MET A 28 -7.41 23.12 3.24
C MET A 28 -6.86 21.84 2.59
N ARG A 29 -7.32 20.66 3.06
CA ARG A 29 -6.97 19.38 2.46
C ARG A 29 -7.80 19.03 1.22
N GLY A 30 -8.75 19.86 0.78
CA GLY A 30 -9.54 19.63 -0.42
C GLY A 30 -10.53 18.47 -0.28
N ILE A 31 -11.08 18.26 0.92
CA ILE A 31 -12.05 17.19 1.18
C ILE A 31 -13.47 17.78 1.08
N PRO A 32 -14.22 17.51 0.00
CA PRO A 32 -15.57 18.05 -0.18
C PRO A 32 -16.58 17.37 0.73
N GLU A 33 -17.76 17.99 0.87
CA GLU A 33 -18.78 17.57 1.83
C GLU A 33 -19.34 16.16 1.57
N ASP A 34 -19.49 15.81 0.30
CA ASP A 34 -19.93 14.47 -0.11
C ASP A 34 -18.91 13.42 0.31
N ARG A 35 -17.61 13.69 0.22
CA ARG A 35 -16.55 12.77 0.71
C ARG A 35 -16.52 12.69 2.23
N ILE A 36 -16.74 13.81 2.94
CA ILE A 36 -16.91 13.79 4.41
C ILE A 36 -18.08 12.86 4.79
N ARG A 37 -19.21 12.95 4.09
CA ARG A 37 -20.37 12.09 4.32
C ARG A 37 -20.10 10.64 3.95
N ASP A 38 -19.60 10.40 2.74
CA ASP A 38 -19.46 9.06 2.17
C ASP A 38 -18.46 8.22 2.95
N TYR A 39 -17.37 8.83 3.44
CA TYR A 39 -16.36 8.20 4.33
C TYR A 39 -16.67 8.34 5.82
N ALA A 40 -17.81 8.96 6.18
CA ALA A 40 -18.20 9.25 7.56
C ALA A 40 -17.10 9.97 8.38
N ILE A 41 -16.34 10.87 7.74
CA ILE A 41 -15.25 11.61 8.37
C ILE A 41 -15.82 12.44 9.52
N GLY A 42 -15.23 12.27 10.69
CA GLY A 42 -15.63 12.94 11.92
C GLY A 42 -14.53 13.82 12.50
N TYR A 43 -14.82 14.41 13.66
CA TYR A 43 -13.85 15.14 14.46
C TYR A 43 -13.88 14.65 15.91
N ALA A 44 -12.71 14.29 16.44
CA ALA A 44 -12.53 14.04 17.85
C ALA A 44 -12.13 15.35 18.55
N PRO A 45 -12.94 15.87 19.48
CA PRO A 45 -12.70 17.16 20.10
C PRO A 45 -11.42 17.18 20.94
N GLN A 46 -10.92 18.38 21.23
CA GLN A 46 -9.85 18.61 22.20
C GLN A 46 -10.36 18.44 23.64
N SER A 47 -10.92 17.27 23.96
CA SER A 47 -11.25 16.87 25.33
C SER A 47 -10.55 15.57 25.68
N ASN A 48 -10.28 15.35 26.96
CA ASN A 48 -9.74 14.08 27.46
C ASN A 48 -10.82 13.01 27.66
N ASP A 49 -12.10 13.37 27.68
CA ASP A 49 -13.21 12.47 28.00
C ASP A 49 -14.49 12.84 27.23
N GLY A 50 -14.35 13.30 25.98
CA GLY A 50 -15.48 13.67 25.13
C GLY A 50 -16.48 12.54 24.93
N LEU A 51 -16.02 11.29 24.89
CA LEU A 51 -16.90 10.11 24.77
C LEU A 51 -17.78 9.87 26.00
N ARG A 52 -17.47 10.45 27.17
CA ARG A 52 -18.31 10.40 28.37
C ARG A 52 -19.72 10.93 28.13
N GLN A 53 -19.88 11.84 27.15
CA GLN A 53 -21.19 12.41 26.77
C GLN A 53 -22.15 11.37 26.16
N ILE A 54 -21.62 10.27 25.61
CA ILE A 54 -22.41 9.27 24.88
C ILE A 54 -22.34 7.85 25.48
N PHE A 55 -21.45 7.62 26.44
CA PHE A 55 -21.31 6.37 27.17
C PHE A 55 -21.54 6.60 28.66
N ALA A 56 -22.69 6.16 29.17
CA ALA A 56 -23.03 6.28 30.59
C ALA A 56 -22.09 5.46 31.49
N ASP A 57 -21.53 4.39 30.94
CA ASP A 57 -20.59 3.46 31.56
C ASP A 57 -19.12 3.80 31.23
N TYR A 58 -18.81 5.03 30.81
CA TYR A 58 -17.46 5.45 30.39
C TYR A 58 -16.35 5.06 31.41
N ASP A 59 -16.60 5.25 32.70
CA ASP A 59 -15.62 4.99 33.76
C ASP A 59 -15.44 3.51 34.08
N THR A 60 -16.40 2.66 33.75
CA THR A 60 -16.44 1.26 34.22
C THR A 60 -16.37 0.24 33.09
N SER A 61 -16.71 0.62 31.86
CA SER A 61 -16.81 -0.28 30.71
C SER A 61 -15.43 -0.73 30.21
N GLN A 62 -15.14 -2.02 30.30
CA GLN A 62 -13.90 -2.59 29.75
C GLN A 62 -13.95 -2.65 28.22
N ASP A 63 -15.13 -2.86 27.63
CA ASP A 63 -15.34 -2.89 26.19
C ASP A 63 -14.81 -1.64 25.47
N LEU A 64 -14.89 -0.46 26.10
CA LEU A 64 -14.38 0.79 25.53
C LEU A 64 -12.85 0.83 25.44
N VAL A 65 -12.17 0.17 26.38
CA VAL A 65 -10.71 -0.02 26.36
C VAL A 65 -10.36 -1.08 25.33
N ASP A 66 -11.06 -2.21 25.33
CA ASP A 66 -10.78 -3.37 24.46
C ASP A 66 -10.96 -3.05 22.97
N VAL A 67 -11.96 -2.23 22.62
CA VAL A 67 -12.15 -1.73 21.25
C VAL A 67 -11.29 -0.50 20.92
N GLY A 68 -10.45 -0.07 21.86
CA GLY A 68 -9.46 0.99 21.68
C GLY A 68 -10.03 2.41 21.56
N LEU A 69 -11.21 2.67 22.13
CA LEU A 69 -11.78 4.02 22.20
C LEU A 69 -11.18 4.82 23.37
N ILE A 70 -10.89 4.15 24.48
CA ILE A 70 -10.32 4.72 25.71
C ILE A 70 -8.94 4.10 25.96
N VAL A 71 -8.05 4.88 26.55
CA VAL A 71 -6.81 4.40 27.16
C VAL A 71 -6.99 4.44 28.67
N GLU A 72 -6.75 3.32 29.33
CA GLU A 72 -6.61 3.22 30.78
C GLU A 72 -5.14 3.13 31.15
N LEU A 73 -4.69 3.95 32.10
CA LEU A 73 -3.31 3.95 32.56
C LEU A 73 -3.06 2.77 33.51
N GLY A 74 -2.04 1.96 33.20
CA GLY A 74 -1.62 0.83 34.05
C GLY A 74 -0.84 1.26 35.30
N GLU A 75 -0.47 0.27 36.12
CA GLU A 75 0.25 0.45 37.39
C GLU A 75 1.56 1.23 37.25
N GLU A 76 2.22 1.14 36.09
CA GLU A 76 3.46 1.86 35.78
C GLU A 76 3.29 3.39 35.82
N HIS A 77 2.06 3.88 35.85
CA HIS A 77 1.73 5.30 35.97
C HIS A 77 1.48 5.78 37.41
N GLY A 78 1.72 4.91 38.41
CA GLY A 78 1.71 5.26 39.84
C GLY A 78 0.37 5.85 40.31
N PRO A 79 0.32 7.08 40.88
CA PRO A 79 -0.93 7.70 41.34
C PRO A 79 -1.99 7.93 40.24
N ARG A 80 -1.60 7.80 38.98
CA ARG A 80 -2.51 7.92 37.83
C ARG A 80 -3.01 6.57 37.32
N CYS A 81 -2.63 5.46 37.95
CA CYS A 81 -3.16 4.14 37.63
C CYS A 81 -4.70 4.17 37.66
N GLY A 82 -5.33 3.54 36.67
CA GLY A 82 -6.79 3.53 36.49
C GLY A 82 -7.38 4.81 35.87
N GLN A 83 -6.59 5.87 35.65
CA GLN A 83 -7.09 7.04 34.92
C GLN A 83 -7.39 6.68 33.48
N ARG A 84 -8.60 7.07 33.03
CA ARG A 84 -9.12 6.84 31.69
C ARG A 84 -9.18 8.13 30.88
N TYR A 85 -8.81 8.06 29.61
CA TYR A 85 -8.99 9.16 28.67
C TYR A 85 -9.25 8.68 27.24
N ASP A 86 -9.98 9.47 26.46
CA ASP A 86 -10.27 9.26 25.05
C ASP A 86 -8.97 9.06 24.27
N ARG A 87 -8.87 7.97 23.50
CA ARG A 87 -7.69 7.71 22.68
C ARG A 87 -7.46 8.78 21.62
N PHE A 88 -8.52 9.19 20.94
CA PHE A 88 -8.48 10.19 19.89
C PHE A 88 -8.89 11.54 20.45
N ARG A 89 -8.01 12.53 20.31
CA ARG A 89 -8.21 13.89 20.82
C ARG A 89 -7.64 14.87 19.83
N ASP A 90 -8.43 15.88 19.48
CA ASP A 90 -8.07 16.94 18.53
C ASP A 90 -7.58 16.40 17.17
N ARG A 91 -8.42 15.54 16.57
CA ARG A 91 -8.10 14.82 15.33
C ARG A 91 -9.28 14.78 14.37
N LEU A 92 -9.02 14.91 13.07
CA LEU A 92 -9.94 14.36 12.07
C LEU A 92 -9.97 12.84 12.20
N ILE A 93 -11.17 12.28 12.20
CA ILE A 93 -11.43 10.86 12.40
C ILE A 93 -11.88 10.23 11.08
N PHE A 94 -11.27 9.11 10.76
CA PHE A 94 -11.56 8.27 9.60
C PHE A 94 -12.07 6.93 10.10
N PRO A 95 -13.40 6.70 10.17
CA PRO A 95 -13.94 5.42 10.55
C PRO A 95 -13.47 4.32 9.59
N ILE A 96 -12.98 3.21 10.15
CA ILE A 96 -12.56 2.03 9.40
C ILE A 96 -13.74 1.07 9.39
N ARG A 97 -14.25 0.75 8.20
CA ARG A 97 -15.40 -0.14 8.01
C ARG A 97 -14.99 -1.51 7.48
N ASP A 98 -15.65 -2.54 7.98
CA ASP A 98 -15.58 -3.87 7.37
C ASP A 98 -16.33 -3.89 6.02
N THR A 99 -16.27 -5.03 5.31
CA THR A 99 -16.94 -5.18 4.01
C THR A 99 -18.47 -5.01 4.06
N SER A 100 -19.09 -5.20 5.24
CA SER A 100 -20.52 -4.98 5.47
C SER A 100 -20.88 -3.53 5.77
N GLY A 101 -19.89 -2.70 6.08
CA GLY A 101 -20.05 -1.28 6.43
C GLY A 101 -20.05 -1.00 7.94
N LYS A 102 -19.83 -2.01 8.78
CA LYS A 102 -19.75 -1.82 10.24
C LYS A 102 -18.42 -1.18 10.61
N VAL A 103 -18.46 -0.18 11.48
CA VAL A 103 -17.25 0.47 12.00
C VAL A 103 -16.54 -0.47 12.96
N ILE A 104 -15.31 -0.83 12.62
CA ILE A 104 -14.46 -1.77 13.37
C ILE A 104 -13.24 -1.08 14.02
N GLY A 105 -12.91 0.14 13.60
CA GLY A 105 -11.83 0.92 14.19
C GLY A 105 -11.81 2.34 13.65
N PHE A 106 -10.78 3.11 14.01
CA PHE A 106 -10.62 4.49 13.56
C PHE A 106 -9.16 4.79 13.20
N GLY A 107 -8.97 5.56 12.13
CA GLY A 107 -7.78 6.35 11.88
C GLY A 107 -8.01 7.78 12.38
N GLY A 108 -6.94 8.46 12.79
CA GLY A 108 -7.01 9.78 13.39
C GLY A 108 -5.82 10.66 12.98
N ARG A 109 -6.10 11.77 12.32
CA ARG A 109 -5.10 12.76 11.89
C ARG A 109 -5.15 14.00 12.78
N VAL A 110 -4.03 14.38 13.41
CA VAL A 110 -3.92 15.67 14.11
C VAL A 110 -4.25 16.83 13.17
N ILE A 111 -5.05 17.79 13.66
CA ILE A 111 -5.35 19.03 12.93
C ILE A 111 -4.41 20.17 13.33
N ASN A 112 -3.94 20.17 14.58
CA ASN A 112 -3.00 21.16 15.11
C ASN A 112 -1.58 20.57 15.17
N ALA A 113 -0.66 21.16 14.42
CA ALA A 113 0.73 20.71 14.31
C ALA A 113 1.57 21.01 15.57
N ASP A 114 1.13 21.93 16.42
CA ASP A 114 1.85 22.40 17.62
C ASP A 114 1.83 21.42 18.80
N ARG A 115 1.53 20.14 18.55
CA ARG A 115 1.67 19.05 19.53
C ARG A 115 2.91 18.22 19.19
N PRO A 116 4.13 18.67 19.57
CA PRO A 116 5.39 18.04 19.14
C PRO A 116 5.56 16.59 19.61
N LYS A 117 4.75 16.12 20.56
CA LYS A 117 4.76 14.73 21.06
C LYS A 117 3.63 13.83 20.51
N ALA A 118 2.69 14.37 19.74
CA ALA A 118 1.56 13.60 19.21
C ALA A 118 1.89 13.04 17.82
N PRO A 119 1.66 11.74 17.55
CA PRO A 119 1.92 11.20 16.22
C PRO A 119 0.96 11.82 15.19
N LYS A 120 1.51 12.17 14.03
CA LYS A 120 0.81 12.77 12.88
C LYS A 120 -0.47 11.99 12.57
N TYR A 121 -0.35 10.66 12.50
CA TYR A 121 -1.43 9.71 12.33
C TYR A 121 -1.51 8.75 13.51
N LEU A 122 -2.72 8.41 13.94
CA LEU A 122 -2.98 7.45 15.01
C LEU A 122 -4.06 6.49 14.53
N ASN A 123 -3.80 5.18 14.64
CA ASN A 123 -4.82 4.18 14.39
C ASN A 123 -5.30 3.58 15.71
N SER A 124 -6.51 3.03 15.72
CA SER A 124 -6.94 2.07 16.74
C SER A 124 -5.87 0.99 16.93
N PRO A 125 -5.68 0.49 18.16
CA PRO A 125 -4.85 -0.68 18.40
C PRO A 125 -5.44 -1.90 17.68
N GLU A 126 -4.68 -3.00 17.57
CA GLU A 126 -5.27 -4.28 17.18
C GLU A 126 -6.35 -4.66 18.20
N THR A 127 -7.51 -5.12 17.72
CA THR A 127 -8.63 -5.58 18.56
C THR A 127 -9.23 -6.82 17.91
N GLU A 128 -10.13 -7.52 18.60
CA GLU A 128 -10.86 -8.64 18.00
C GLU A 128 -11.64 -8.25 16.73
N LEU A 129 -12.07 -6.99 16.64
CA LEU A 129 -12.83 -6.45 15.51
C LEU A 129 -11.94 -5.86 14.41
N PHE A 130 -10.75 -5.37 14.78
CA PHE A 130 -9.85 -4.67 13.88
C PHE A 130 -8.48 -5.33 13.88
N LEU A 131 -8.31 -6.20 12.89
CA LEU A 131 -7.05 -6.87 12.58
C LEU A 131 -6.38 -6.20 11.39
N LYS A 132 -5.32 -5.40 11.61
CA LYS A 132 -4.75 -4.55 10.52
C LYS A 132 -4.28 -5.36 9.33
N HIS A 133 -3.80 -6.58 9.55
CA HIS A 133 -3.34 -7.48 8.50
C HIS A 133 -4.47 -8.09 7.64
N LYS A 134 -5.74 -7.84 7.97
CA LYS A 134 -6.93 -8.35 7.25
C LYS A 134 -7.86 -7.25 6.74
N VAL A 135 -7.59 -6.00 7.09
CA VAL A 135 -8.53 -4.88 6.89
C VAL A 135 -7.94 -3.89 5.91
N ILE A 136 -8.76 -3.49 4.95
CA ILE A 136 -8.41 -2.53 3.93
C ILE A 136 -9.36 -1.35 4.04
N TYR A 137 -8.82 -0.18 4.35
CA TYR A 137 -9.61 1.04 4.42
C TYR A 137 -10.10 1.45 3.02
N GLY A 138 -11.31 2.02 2.98
CA GLY A 138 -11.95 2.44 1.74
C GLY A 138 -12.61 1.29 0.97
N LEU A 139 -12.43 0.02 1.35
CA LEU A 139 -12.96 -1.11 0.59
C LEU A 139 -14.49 -1.12 0.55
N HIS A 140 -15.16 -0.77 1.65
CA HIS A 140 -16.62 -0.71 1.70
C HIS A 140 -17.18 0.33 0.73
N GLU A 141 -16.53 1.49 0.68
CA GLU A 141 -16.84 2.65 -0.13
C GLU A 141 -16.52 2.38 -1.61
N ALA A 142 -15.36 1.78 -1.87
CA ALA A 142 -14.79 1.59 -3.21
C ALA A 142 -15.26 0.34 -3.92
N ARG A 143 -15.82 -0.69 -3.24
CA ARG A 143 -16.14 -2.01 -3.84
C ARG A 143 -16.92 -1.93 -5.16
N SER A 144 -17.90 -1.04 -5.24
CA SER A 144 -18.71 -0.86 -6.45
C SER A 144 -17.90 -0.21 -7.57
N ALA A 145 -17.06 0.77 -7.24
CA ALA A 145 -16.18 1.42 -8.20
C ALA A 145 -15.05 0.48 -8.69
N ILE A 146 -14.46 -0.30 -7.79
CA ILE A 146 -13.48 -1.34 -8.12
C ILE A 146 -14.06 -2.35 -9.10
N SER A 147 -15.28 -2.83 -8.84
CA SER A 147 -15.96 -3.79 -9.72
C SER A 147 -16.24 -3.19 -11.11
N ARG A 148 -16.70 -1.94 -11.18
CA ARG A 148 -16.95 -1.24 -12.46
C ARG A 148 -15.66 -0.98 -13.25
N ALA A 149 -14.63 -0.47 -12.57
CA ALA A 149 -13.33 -0.18 -13.18
C ALA A 149 -12.52 -1.44 -13.49
N LYS A 150 -12.86 -2.58 -12.87
CA LYS A 150 -12.08 -3.82 -12.89
C LYS A 150 -10.63 -3.60 -12.47
N SER A 151 -10.40 -2.65 -11.58
CA SER A 151 -9.09 -2.24 -11.07
C SER A 151 -9.21 -1.58 -9.70
N ALA A 152 -8.17 -1.65 -8.90
CA ALA A 152 -8.06 -0.92 -7.64
C ALA A 152 -6.72 -0.19 -7.54
N PHE A 153 -6.73 1.02 -6.99
CA PHE A 153 -5.54 1.72 -6.52
C PHE A 153 -5.31 1.38 -5.05
N VAL A 154 -4.09 0.98 -4.70
CA VAL A 154 -3.74 0.58 -3.33
C VAL A 154 -2.63 1.50 -2.82
N SER A 155 -2.95 2.33 -1.83
CA SER A 155 -2.01 3.24 -1.17
C SER A 155 -1.74 2.82 0.28
N GLU A 156 -0.95 3.61 1.01
CA GLU A 156 -0.61 3.33 2.41
C GLU A 156 -1.62 3.92 3.40
N GLY A 157 -2.14 5.13 3.12
CA GLY A 157 -2.91 5.93 4.06
C GLY A 157 -4.37 6.16 3.66
N TYR A 158 -5.21 6.40 4.68
CA TYR A 158 -6.61 6.81 4.47
C TYR A 158 -6.74 8.19 3.82
N MET A 159 -5.77 9.08 4.05
CA MET A 159 -5.74 10.40 3.41
C MET A 159 -5.62 10.28 1.89
N ASP A 160 -4.75 9.40 1.40
CA ASP A 160 -4.54 9.19 -0.04
C ASP A 160 -5.82 8.65 -0.69
N VAL A 161 -6.51 7.73 -0.03
CA VAL A 161 -7.79 7.18 -0.49
C VAL A 161 -8.84 8.28 -0.59
N VAL A 162 -8.96 9.12 0.44
CA VAL A 162 -9.92 10.23 0.45
C VAL A 162 -9.53 11.28 -0.60
N ALA A 163 -8.25 11.59 -0.78
CA ALA A 163 -7.77 12.51 -1.79
C ALA A 163 -8.08 12.01 -3.21
N MET A 164 -7.76 10.75 -3.52
CA MET A 164 -8.15 10.10 -4.77
C MET A 164 -9.67 10.18 -4.98
N ALA A 165 -10.46 9.87 -3.97
CA ALA A 165 -11.92 9.95 -4.06
C ALA A 165 -12.43 11.39 -4.27
N SER A 166 -11.79 12.40 -3.66
CA SER A 166 -12.09 13.83 -3.89
C SER A 166 -11.84 14.26 -5.34
N HIS A 167 -10.95 13.57 -6.04
CA HIS A 167 -10.67 13.75 -7.47
C HIS A 167 -11.40 12.72 -8.35
N ASP A 168 -12.54 12.19 -7.89
CA ASP A 168 -13.38 11.22 -8.60
C ASP A 168 -12.67 9.92 -9.00
N ILE A 169 -11.66 9.51 -8.24
CA ILE A 169 -11.01 8.20 -8.32
C ILE A 169 -11.57 7.31 -7.19
N GLY A 170 -12.76 6.78 -7.43
CA GLY A 170 -13.52 6.05 -6.40
C GLY A 170 -13.08 4.61 -6.14
N ASN A 171 -12.08 4.09 -6.86
CA ASN A 171 -11.58 2.71 -6.74
C ASN A 171 -10.27 2.61 -5.93
N ALA A 172 -10.03 3.57 -5.03
CA ALA A 172 -8.85 3.62 -4.17
C ALA A 172 -9.09 2.98 -2.80
N VAL A 173 -8.07 2.32 -2.25
CA VAL A 173 -8.06 1.64 -0.95
C VAL A 173 -6.67 1.71 -0.28
N ALA A 174 -6.58 1.41 1.03
CA ALA A 174 -5.30 1.47 1.74
C ALA A 174 -5.08 0.41 2.83
N ALA A 175 -3.81 0.01 3.02
CA ALA A 175 -3.35 -1.04 3.96
C ALA A 175 -3.03 -0.55 5.39
N MET A 176 -3.41 0.68 5.75
CA MET A 176 -3.47 1.19 7.14
C MET A 176 -2.17 1.13 7.94
N GLY A 177 -1.05 1.51 7.30
CA GLY A 177 0.26 1.60 7.97
C GLY A 177 0.86 0.24 8.34
N THR A 178 0.43 -0.83 7.67
CA THR A 178 1.07 -2.15 7.72
C THR A 178 1.59 -2.53 6.34
N ALA A 179 2.61 -3.37 6.30
CA ALA A 179 3.03 -3.97 5.04
C ALA A 179 1.86 -4.80 4.47
N LEU A 180 1.67 -4.76 3.15
CA LEU A 180 0.64 -5.53 2.48
C LEU A 180 0.76 -7.03 2.81
N THR A 181 -0.35 -7.71 3.08
CA THR A 181 -0.38 -9.11 3.51
C THR A 181 -1.10 -10.00 2.48
N GLU A 182 -1.09 -11.31 2.73
CA GLU A 182 -1.78 -12.28 1.87
C GLU A 182 -3.29 -12.11 1.97
N ASP A 183 -3.77 -11.87 3.18
CA ASP A 183 -5.17 -11.60 3.42
C ASP A 183 -5.62 -10.33 2.68
N HIS A 184 -4.78 -9.30 2.56
CA HIS A 184 -5.09 -8.12 1.75
C HIS A 184 -5.24 -8.43 0.27
N LEU A 185 -4.24 -9.11 -0.33
CA LEU A 185 -4.28 -9.49 -1.74
C LEU A 185 -5.44 -10.44 -2.04
N ARG A 186 -5.69 -11.40 -1.16
CA ARG A 186 -6.80 -12.36 -1.28
C ARG A 186 -8.15 -11.64 -1.18
N LEU A 187 -8.30 -10.72 -0.24
CA LEU A 187 -9.53 -9.94 -0.07
C LEU A 187 -9.82 -9.07 -1.31
N LEU A 188 -8.84 -8.30 -1.78
CA LEU A 188 -8.99 -7.49 -3.00
C LEU A 188 -9.21 -8.35 -4.24
N GLY A 189 -8.57 -9.53 -4.29
CA GLY A 189 -8.72 -10.52 -5.35
C GLY A 189 -10.16 -11.01 -5.58
N ARG A 190 -11.05 -10.83 -4.59
CA ARG A 190 -12.49 -11.12 -4.72
C ARG A 190 -13.25 -10.07 -5.53
N PHE A 191 -12.70 -8.86 -5.65
CA PHE A 191 -13.34 -7.71 -6.32
C PHE A 191 -12.65 -7.37 -7.64
N THR A 192 -11.32 -7.50 -7.71
CA THR A 192 -10.54 -7.23 -8.92
C THR A 192 -9.29 -8.09 -8.97
N LYS A 193 -8.83 -8.35 -10.18
CA LYS A 193 -7.53 -8.98 -10.45
C LYS A 193 -6.45 -7.98 -10.84
N ARG A 194 -6.82 -6.72 -11.14
CA ARG A 194 -5.88 -5.65 -11.50
C ARG A 194 -5.71 -4.70 -10.32
N MET A 195 -4.49 -4.57 -9.82
CA MET A 195 -4.16 -3.71 -8.69
C MET A 195 -2.96 -2.84 -9.05
N CYS A 196 -3.08 -1.53 -8.84
CA CYS A 196 -2.00 -0.57 -8.99
C CYS A 196 -1.60 -0.07 -7.61
N PHE A 197 -0.40 -0.42 -7.18
CA PHE A 197 0.15 0.06 -5.91
C PHE A 197 0.74 1.44 -6.11
N VAL A 198 0.28 2.41 -5.33
CA VAL A 198 0.68 3.82 -5.44
C VAL A 198 1.56 4.16 -4.25
N PHE A 199 2.78 4.63 -4.54
CA PHE A 199 3.78 5.00 -3.55
C PHE A 199 4.21 6.45 -3.74
N ASP A 200 4.53 7.10 -2.62
CA ASP A 200 5.15 8.42 -2.59
C ASP A 200 6.46 8.42 -3.39
N GLY A 201 6.81 9.56 -3.97
CA GLY A 201 8.02 9.67 -4.82
C GLY A 201 9.35 9.62 -4.08
N ASP A 202 9.31 9.72 -2.74
CA ASP A 202 10.49 9.82 -1.91
C ASP A 202 11.23 8.47 -1.71
N SER A 203 12.37 8.53 -1.02
CA SER A 203 13.18 7.33 -0.74
C SER A 203 12.46 6.28 0.13
N ALA A 204 11.47 6.68 0.94
CA ALA A 204 10.70 5.76 1.76
C ALA A 204 9.66 5.04 0.90
N GLY A 205 8.97 5.75 0.01
CA GLY A 205 8.05 5.20 -0.98
C GLY A 205 8.73 4.21 -1.92
N GLN A 206 9.95 4.50 -2.40
CA GLN A 206 10.72 3.54 -3.21
C GLN A 206 11.07 2.25 -2.45
N LYS A 207 11.43 2.37 -1.16
CA LYS A 207 11.68 1.20 -0.31
C LYS A 207 10.39 0.40 -0.08
N ALA A 208 9.27 1.07 0.12
CA ALA A 208 7.96 0.45 0.29
C ALA A 208 7.51 -0.26 -1.00
N ALA A 209 7.76 0.32 -2.17
CA ALA A 209 7.48 -0.28 -3.46
C ALA A 209 8.27 -1.58 -3.68
N TRP A 210 9.58 -1.58 -3.43
CA TRP A 210 10.40 -2.78 -3.51
C TRP A 210 9.94 -3.86 -2.52
N LYS A 211 9.71 -3.47 -1.26
CA LYS A 211 9.23 -4.38 -0.23
C LYS A 211 7.90 -5.02 -0.63
N THR A 212 6.95 -4.23 -1.12
CA THR A 212 5.64 -4.70 -1.57
C THR A 212 5.77 -5.63 -2.77
N CYS A 213 6.65 -5.31 -3.73
CA CYS A 213 6.91 -6.16 -4.89
C CYS A 213 7.41 -7.54 -4.47
N VAL A 214 8.44 -7.60 -3.61
CA VAL A 214 9.01 -8.87 -3.14
C VAL A 214 7.98 -9.65 -2.30
N MET A 215 7.25 -8.97 -1.42
CA MET A 215 6.20 -9.59 -0.60
C MET A 215 5.06 -10.18 -1.43
N ALA A 216 4.73 -9.59 -2.57
CA ALA A 216 3.65 -10.09 -3.43
C ALA A 216 4.03 -11.37 -4.19
N LEU A 217 5.33 -11.65 -4.42
CA LEU A 217 5.80 -12.79 -5.21
C LEU A 217 5.22 -14.14 -4.76
N PRO A 218 5.33 -14.57 -3.47
CA PRO A 218 4.81 -15.88 -3.05
C PRO A 218 3.29 -16.01 -3.11
N MET A 219 2.56 -14.90 -3.18
CA MET A 219 1.10 -14.87 -3.11
C MET A 219 0.45 -14.54 -4.45
N LEU A 220 1.24 -14.36 -5.50
CA LEU A 220 0.75 -13.97 -6.82
C LEU A 220 -0.08 -15.08 -7.45
N ALA A 221 -1.38 -14.86 -7.58
CA ALA A 221 -2.25 -15.77 -8.33
C ALA A 221 -2.00 -15.63 -9.85
N PRO A 222 -2.17 -16.69 -10.66
CA PRO A 222 -1.90 -16.66 -12.10
C PRO A 222 -2.66 -15.59 -12.89
N ASP A 223 -3.83 -15.18 -12.40
CA ASP A 223 -4.70 -14.20 -13.03
C ASP A 223 -4.55 -12.77 -12.45
N GLN A 224 -3.71 -12.59 -11.43
CA GLN A 224 -3.45 -11.27 -10.84
C GLN A 224 -2.47 -10.45 -11.68
N HIS A 225 -2.84 -9.19 -11.88
CA HIS A 225 -2.03 -8.19 -12.56
C HIS A 225 -1.72 -7.06 -11.60
N LEU A 226 -0.48 -7.02 -11.13
CA LEU A 226 0.01 -6.03 -10.18
C LEU A 226 0.91 -5.03 -10.93
N THR A 227 0.68 -3.74 -10.70
CA THR A 227 1.50 -2.63 -11.23
C THR A 227 1.98 -1.75 -10.08
N PHE A 228 3.12 -1.10 -10.28
CA PHE A 228 3.80 -0.31 -9.25
C PHE A 228 3.98 1.11 -9.76
N LEU A 229 3.16 2.02 -9.24
CA LEU A 229 3.24 3.46 -9.50
C LEU A 229 4.01 4.14 -8.38
N THR A 230 5.15 4.74 -8.70
CA THR A 230 5.85 5.68 -7.83
C THR A 230 5.63 7.08 -8.37
N LEU A 231 5.12 7.98 -7.53
CA LEU A 231 4.89 9.37 -7.91
C LEU A 231 6.21 10.13 -8.13
N PRO A 232 6.20 11.31 -8.77
CA PRO A 232 7.39 12.16 -8.85
C PRO A 232 7.93 12.52 -7.46
N ASP A 233 9.25 12.75 -7.39
CA ASP A 233 9.98 12.92 -6.13
C ASP A 233 9.35 14.00 -5.23
N GLY A 234 9.21 13.67 -3.95
CA GLY A 234 8.66 14.56 -2.93
C GLY A 234 7.14 14.75 -2.94
N LEU A 235 6.38 14.08 -3.83
CA LEU A 235 4.91 14.19 -3.86
C LEU A 235 4.22 12.96 -3.27
N ASP A 236 3.23 13.20 -2.41
CA ASP A 236 2.20 12.22 -2.02
C ASP A 236 1.00 12.25 -3.00
N PRO A 237 0.06 11.27 -2.95
CA PRO A 237 -1.10 11.27 -3.83
C PRO A 237 -1.99 12.52 -3.73
N ASP A 238 -2.12 13.13 -2.55
CA ASP A 238 -2.93 14.34 -2.35
C ASP A 238 -2.27 15.56 -3.02
N GLU A 239 -0.97 15.75 -2.80
CA GLU A 239 -0.18 16.83 -3.40
C GLU A 239 -0.12 16.69 -4.92
N PHE A 240 0.10 15.47 -5.41
CA PHE A 240 0.15 15.20 -6.85
C PHE A 240 -1.20 15.50 -7.52
N LEU A 241 -2.31 15.04 -6.96
CA LEU A 241 -3.64 15.24 -7.53
C LEU A 241 -4.07 16.72 -7.51
N LYS A 242 -3.72 17.47 -6.46
CA LYS A 242 -3.97 18.91 -6.41
C LYS A 242 -3.20 19.68 -7.49
N ALA A 243 -1.95 19.31 -7.72
CA ALA A 243 -1.10 20.00 -8.69
C ALA A 243 -1.41 19.61 -10.15
N ASN A 244 -1.71 18.33 -10.41
CA ASN A 244 -1.73 17.77 -11.76
C ASN A 244 -3.09 17.25 -12.22
N GLY A 245 -4.03 17.07 -11.30
CA GLY A 245 -5.38 16.57 -11.58
C GLY A 245 -5.46 15.07 -11.87
N LYS A 246 -6.70 14.62 -12.07
CA LYS A 246 -7.08 13.22 -12.27
C LYS A 246 -6.50 12.61 -13.54
N ASP A 247 -6.63 13.30 -14.68
CA ASP A 247 -6.26 12.73 -15.98
C ASP A 247 -4.76 12.43 -16.06
N THR A 248 -3.93 13.33 -15.52
CA THR A 248 -2.49 13.12 -15.39
C THR A 248 -2.15 11.95 -14.49
N PHE A 249 -2.85 11.81 -13.36
CA PHE A 249 -2.67 10.66 -12.46
C PHE A 249 -3.03 9.34 -13.15
N LEU A 250 -4.14 9.29 -13.89
CA LEU A 250 -4.56 8.09 -14.62
C LEU A 250 -3.59 7.74 -15.75
N ALA A 251 -3.09 8.73 -16.50
CA ALA A 251 -2.07 8.52 -17.52
C ALA A 251 -0.77 7.95 -16.92
N LEU A 252 -0.37 8.45 -15.75
CA LEU A 252 0.80 7.95 -15.04
C LEU A 252 0.59 6.52 -14.52
N ALA A 253 -0.61 6.22 -14.01
CA ALA A 253 -0.98 4.87 -13.58
C ALA A 253 -1.05 3.87 -14.74
N ASP A 254 -1.53 4.27 -15.91
CA ASP A 254 -1.57 3.42 -17.11
C ASP A 254 -0.16 3.10 -17.62
N ALA A 255 0.79 4.02 -17.42
CA ALA A 255 2.20 3.83 -17.73
C ALA A 255 2.99 3.07 -16.63
N ALA A 256 2.36 2.79 -15.49
CA ALA A 256 3.05 2.18 -14.36
C ALA A 256 3.58 0.77 -14.71
N PRO A 257 4.84 0.46 -14.37
CA PRO A 257 5.43 -0.83 -14.71
C PRO A 257 4.66 -1.98 -14.04
N PRO A 258 4.39 -3.07 -14.78
CA PRO A 258 3.91 -4.30 -14.18
C PRO A 258 4.98 -4.93 -13.28
N LEU A 259 4.55 -5.78 -12.35
CA LEU A 259 5.40 -6.47 -11.37
C LEU A 259 6.68 -7.04 -11.98
N SER A 260 6.58 -7.74 -13.12
CA SER A 260 7.72 -8.37 -13.78
C SER A 260 8.79 -7.36 -14.21
N LYS A 261 8.35 -6.27 -14.83
CA LYS A 261 9.24 -5.19 -15.29
C LYS A 261 9.84 -4.44 -14.09
N TYR A 262 8.99 -4.07 -13.13
CA TYR A 262 9.43 -3.37 -11.92
C TYR A 262 10.48 -4.20 -11.15
N LEU A 263 10.21 -5.48 -10.90
CA LEU A 263 11.12 -6.40 -10.20
C LEU A 263 12.51 -6.43 -10.83
N LEU A 264 12.57 -6.64 -12.15
CA LEU A 264 13.83 -6.80 -12.86
C LEU A 264 14.58 -5.48 -13.06
N ASP A 265 13.86 -4.38 -13.31
CA ASP A 265 14.45 -3.04 -13.47
C ASP A 265 15.02 -2.53 -12.14
N GLU A 266 14.28 -2.70 -11.03
CA GLU A 266 14.72 -2.26 -9.70
C GLU A 266 15.88 -3.10 -9.18
N LEU A 267 15.88 -4.42 -9.40
CA LEU A 267 17.02 -5.26 -9.05
C LEU A 267 18.28 -4.86 -9.83
N GLN A 268 18.13 -4.55 -11.12
CA GLN A 268 19.23 -4.10 -11.95
C GLN A 268 19.78 -2.76 -11.48
N ARG A 269 18.90 -1.83 -11.06
CA ARG A 269 19.30 -0.55 -10.48
C ARG A 269 20.07 -0.72 -9.16
N LYS A 270 19.71 -1.70 -8.33
CA LYS A 270 20.39 -1.97 -7.05
C LYS A 270 21.78 -2.58 -7.22
N ILE A 271 21.98 -3.44 -8.23
CA ILE A 271 23.24 -4.17 -8.45
C ILE A 271 24.17 -3.42 -9.42
N GLY A 272 23.61 -2.91 -10.52
CA GLY A 272 24.36 -2.29 -11.59
C GLY A 272 24.85 -0.89 -11.24
N ARG A 273 26.05 -0.53 -11.71
CA ARG A 273 26.55 0.83 -11.60
C ARG A 273 25.75 1.74 -12.52
N ASN A 274 25.08 2.75 -11.96
CA ASN A 274 24.12 3.58 -12.69
C ASN A 274 23.03 2.76 -13.41
N GLY A 275 22.66 1.59 -12.86
CA GLY A 275 21.68 0.69 -13.46
C GLY A 275 22.18 -0.10 -14.67
N VAL A 276 23.49 -0.15 -14.91
CA VAL A 276 24.11 -0.94 -15.98
C VAL A 276 24.86 -2.12 -15.37
N LEU A 277 24.66 -3.32 -15.93
CA LEU A 277 25.40 -4.54 -15.58
C LEU A 277 26.69 -4.61 -16.41
N ASP A 278 27.66 -3.75 -16.07
CA ASP A 278 28.88 -3.50 -16.85
C ASP A 278 30.02 -4.52 -16.62
N SER A 279 29.86 -5.43 -15.66
CA SER A 279 30.86 -6.43 -15.28
C SER A 279 30.30 -7.86 -15.30
N ILE A 280 31.19 -8.85 -15.39
CA ILE A 280 30.78 -10.26 -15.27
C ILE A 280 30.21 -10.52 -13.87
N GLU A 281 30.83 -9.93 -12.85
CA GLU A 281 30.43 -10.02 -11.44
C GLU A 281 29.01 -9.49 -11.22
N SER A 282 28.68 -8.31 -11.74
CA SER A 282 27.33 -7.73 -11.62
C SER A 282 26.28 -8.56 -12.38
N ARG A 283 26.63 -9.13 -13.54
CA ARG A 283 25.75 -10.05 -14.29
C ARG A 283 25.51 -11.35 -13.53
N VAL A 284 26.54 -11.91 -12.89
CA VAL A 284 26.43 -13.12 -12.05
C VAL A 284 25.56 -12.84 -10.84
N GLN A 285 25.82 -11.75 -10.11
CA GLN A 285 25.04 -11.35 -8.94
C GLN A 285 23.57 -11.12 -9.31
N TYR A 286 23.30 -10.36 -10.38
CA TYR A 286 21.93 -10.12 -10.88
C TYR A 286 21.21 -11.43 -11.21
N THR A 287 21.88 -12.37 -11.89
CA THR A 287 21.30 -13.66 -12.22
C THR A 287 20.92 -14.46 -10.97
N GLN A 288 21.80 -14.50 -9.97
CA GLN A 288 21.58 -15.23 -8.73
C GLN A 288 20.44 -14.64 -7.90
N GLU A 289 20.44 -13.31 -7.70
CA GLU A 289 19.39 -12.63 -6.94
C GLU A 289 18.04 -12.66 -7.66
N ALA A 290 18.02 -12.47 -8.98
CA ALA A 290 16.80 -12.57 -9.77
C ALA A 290 16.22 -13.99 -9.69
N ARG A 291 17.08 -15.02 -9.77
CA ARG A 291 16.65 -16.41 -9.62
C ARG A 291 16.03 -16.68 -8.26
N ALA A 292 16.65 -16.22 -7.18
CA ALA A 292 16.13 -16.37 -5.83
C ALA A 292 14.74 -15.73 -5.67
N LEU A 293 14.54 -14.53 -6.25
CA LEU A 293 13.25 -13.85 -6.24
C LEU A 293 12.20 -14.56 -7.10
N ILE A 294 12.56 -14.99 -8.32
CA ILE A 294 11.66 -15.75 -9.20
C ILE A 294 11.24 -17.07 -8.54
N ASP A 295 12.13 -17.69 -7.76
CA ASP A 295 11.83 -18.94 -7.08
C ASP A 295 10.79 -18.80 -5.95
N LEU A 296 10.55 -17.58 -5.45
CA LEU A 296 9.45 -17.27 -4.53
C LEU A 296 8.06 -17.37 -5.18
N LEU A 297 7.93 -17.13 -6.49
CA LEU A 297 6.65 -17.25 -7.19
C LEU A 297 6.10 -18.68 -7.07
N PRO A 298 4.77 -18.91 -7.03
CA PRO A 298 4.24 -20.26 -6.98
C PRO A 298 4.77 -21.15 -8.12
N PRO A 299 5.18 -22.41 -7.86
CA PRO A 299 5.89 -23.24 -8.85
C PRO A 299 5.18 -23.42 -10.20
N LYS A 300 3.84 -23.40 -10.20
CA LYS A 300 3.02 -23.57 -11.42
C LYS A 300 2.78 -22.27 -12.19
N THR A 301 3.39 -21.16 -11.79
CA THR A 301 3.18 -19.85 -12.42
C THR A 301 3.93 -19.78 -13.75
N PRO A 302 3.26 -19.61 -14.91
CA PRO A 302 3.94 -19.51 -16.21
C PRO A 302 4.97 -18.39 -16.30
N MET A 303 4.75 -17.31 -15.53
CA MET A 303 5.63 -16.14 -15.45
C MET A 303 7.06 -16.50 -15.02
N ARG A 304 7.27 -17.56 -14.24
CA ARG A 304 8.63 -17.99 -13.81
C ARG A 304 9.54 -18.23 -15.00
N LYS A 305 9.06 -18.97 -16.01
CA LYS A 305 9.84 -19.29 -17.21
C LYS A 305 10.18 -18.02 -18.01
N LEU A 306 9.18 -17.17 -18.22
CA LEU A 306 9.36 -15.93 -18.99
C LEU A 306 10.32 -14.95 -18.30
N LEU A 307 10.28 -14.85 -16.97
CA LEU A 307 11.22 -14.03 -16.20
C LEU A 307 12.66 -14.56 -16.30
N LEU A 308 12.85 -15.89 -16.28
CA LEU A 308 14.19 -16.48 -16.45
C LEU A 308 14.75 -16.21 -17.85
N GLU A 309 13.92 -16.28 -18.88
CA GLU A 309 14.31 -15.92 -20.26
C GLU A 309 14.72 -14.44 -20.35
N GLU A 310 13.95 -13.55 -19.73
CA GLU A 310 14.25 -12.11 -19.67
C GLU A 310 15.57 -11.83 -18.90
N VAL A 311 15.81 -12.52 -17.78
CA VAL A 311 17.09 -12.42 -17.04
C VAL A 311 18.26 -12.85 -17.92
N SER A 312 18.12 -13.94 -18.67
CA SER A 312 19.14 -14.39 -19.63
C SER A 312 19.42 -13.35 -20.73
N LEU A 313 18.39 -12.65 -21.21
CA LEU A 313 18.55 -11.58 -22.20
C LEU A 313 19.31 -10.38 -21.62
N ARG A 314 18.90 -9.88 -20.44
CA ARG A 314 19.53 -8.72 -19.77
C ARG A 314 20.99 -8.97 -19.38
N THR A 315 21.30 -10.20 -19.02
CA THR A 315 22.65 -10.61 -18.63
C THR A 315 23.46 -11.11 -19.80
N GLY A 316 23.01 -10.97 -21.06
CA GLY A 316 23.74 -11.44 -22.25
C GLY A 316 24.06 -12.94 -22.23
N ASN A 317 23.40 -13.71 -21.36
CA ASN A 317 23.62 -15.13 -21.16
C ASN A 317 22.53 -15.90 -21.90
N ARG A 318 22.47 -15.68 -23.23
CA ARG A 318 21.53 -16.41 -24.08
C ARG A 318 21.81 -17.91 -23.93
N PRO A 319 20.80 -18.75 -23.69
CA PRO A 319 21.00 -20.18 -23.82
C PRO A 319 21.48 -20.43 -25.25
N VAL A 320 22.70 -20.95 -25.39
CA VAL A 320 23.22 -21.43 -26.67
C VAL A 320 22.14 -22.33 -27.25
N SER A 321 21.59 -21.94 -28.40
CA SER A 321 20.48 -22.68 -29.00
C SER A 321 20.92 -24.13 -29.20
N ALA A 322 19.98 -25.09 -29.19
CA ALA A 322 20.33 -26.47 -29.51
C ALA A 322 21.05 -26.56 -30.88
N ALA A 323 20.70 -25.67 -31.81
CA ALA A 323 21.37 -25.53 -33.11
C ALA A 323 22.83 -25.02 -33.00
N ASP A 324 23.12 -24.11 -32.09
CA ASP A 324 24.48 -23.61 -31.86
C ASP A 324 25.36 -24.64 -31.11
N ARG A 325 24.75 -25.47 -30.25
CA ARG A 325 25.42 -26.63 -29.63
C ARG A 325 25.75 -27.73 -30.65
N LEU A 326 24.86 -27.96 -31.63
CA LEU A 326 25.11 -28.89 -32.74
C LEU A 326 26.21 -28.36 -33.68
N ARG A 327 26.28 -27.05 -33.91
CA ARG A 327 27.35 -26.42 -34.70
C ARG A 327 28.71 -26.48 -34.00
N SER A 328 28.77 -26.30 -32.68
CA SER A 328 30.04 -26.42 -31.94
C SER A 328 30.52 -27.87 -31.78
N GLN A 329 29.61 -28.86 -31.76
CA GLN A 329 29.99 -30.28 -31.79
C GLN A 329 30.45 -30.77 -33.16
N ASN A 330 29.91 -30.23 -34.26
CA ASN A 330 30.33 -30.61 -35.62
C ASN A 330 31.54 -29.83 -36.16
N GLY A 331 31.98 -28.76 -35.47
CA GLY A 331 33.11 -27.93 -35.89
C GLY A 331 34.50 -28.46 -35.56
N ASN A 332 34.60 -29.60 -34.85
CA ASN A 332 35.87 -30.14 -34.38
C ASN A 332 36.28 -31.44 -35.11
N ARG A 333 36.22 -31.44 -36.44
CA ARG A 333 37.02 -32.39 -37.23
C ARG A 333 38.34 -31.69 -37.57
N PRO A 334 39.50 -32.19 -37.12
CA PRO A 334 40.77 -31.67 -37.58
C PRO A 334 40.85 -31.89 -39.10
N TRP A 335 41.22 -30.84 -39.83
CA TRP A 335 41.58 -30.92 -41.24
C TRP A 335 42.80 -31.84 -41.35
N LEU A 336 42.59 -33.10 -41.74
CA LEU A 336 43.69 -33.94 -42.21
C LEU A 336 44.12 -33.40 -43.58
N SER A 337 45.40 -33.07 -43.72
CA SER A 337 46.01 -32.67 -44.99
C SER A 337 46.03 -33.86 -45.97
N PRO A 338 45.84 -33.65 -47.28
CA PRO A 338 45.79 -34.72 -48.29
C PRO A 338 47.05 -35.58 -48.54
N GLU A 339 48.04 -35.63 -47.64
CA GLU A 339 49.31 -36.32 -47.90
C GLU A 339 49.46 -37.71 -47.26
N GLU A 340 48.50 -38.19 -46.46
CA GLU A 340 48.63 -39.50 -45.77
C GLU A 340 47.90 -40.67 -46.44
N TYR A 341 47.73 -40.67 -47.78
CA TYR A 341 47.12 -41.80 -48.51
C TYR A 341 48.06 -42.52 -49.50
N ARG A 342 49.37 -42.50 -49.26
CA ARG A 342 50.33 -43.36 -49.99
C ARG A 342 51.43 -43.92 -49.09
N ALA A 343 51.19 -45.09 -48.51
CA ALA A 343 52.16 -46.18 -48.33
C ALA A 343 51.40 -47.48 -48.05
#